data_AF-A0A099LWP1-F1
#
_entry.id   AF-A0A099LWP1-F1
#
_cell.length_a   1.000
_cell.length_b   1.000
_cell.length_c   1.000
_cell.angle_alpha   90.00
_cell.angle_beta   90.00
_cell.angle_gamma   90.00
#
_symmetry.space_group_name_H-M   'P 1'
#
loop_
_entity.id
_entity.type
_entity.pdbx_description
1 polymer ?
#
loop_
_entity_poly.entity_id
_entity_poly.type
_entity_poly.pdbx_seq_one_letter_code
_entity_poly.pdbx_strand_id
1 'polypeptide(L)'
;MIKRQKGALTVEVAMGLPILLMMCFSWVEICLLSYSMSISDHALTVSVIRTKKLGSASSTTTVAYQKELEKHINQQGGVAWKYLAKEGSVKIHVDYFKDYQDFVICNTDYEDVEQCPKKSRQPKNMAIAMYRMEYTYNTLFDGLLPDFKVRRELMAIQEYERCAFKIGQGAGCES
;
A
#
# COMPACT_ATOMS: atom_id res chain seq x y z
N MET A 1 -62.18 22.83 10.69
CA MET A 1 -61.82 22.69 9.26
C MET A 1 -60.32 22.56 9.13
N ILE A 2 -59.82 21.37 8.76
CA ILE A 2 -58.38 21.11 8.59
C ILE A 2 -57.95 21.71 7.24
N LYS A 3 -57.12 22.76 7.25
CA LYS A 3 -56.55 23.34 6.03
C LYS A 3 -55.62 22.31 5.39
N ARG A 4 -56.01 21.76 4.24
CA ARG A 4 -55.14 20.89 3.43
C ARG A 4 -53.99 21.74 2.86
N GLN A 5 -52.78 21.57 3.40
CA GLN A 5 -51.57 22.15 2.83
C GLN A 5 -51.23 21.44 1.52
N LYS A 6 -51.72 21.97 0.39
CA LYS A 6 -51.30 21.54 -0.94
C LYS A 6 -49.89 22.08 -1.19
N GLY A 7 -48.91 21.21 -1.43
CA GLY A 7 -47.54 21.58 -1.82
C GLY A 7 -46.46 21.38 -0.75
N ALA A 8 -46.81 21.25 0.54
CA ALA A 8 -45.83 20.97 1.60
C ALA A 8 -45.07 19.66 1.36
N LEU A 9 -45.79 18.62 0.92
CA LEU A 9 -45.21 17.32 0.55
C LEU A 9 -44.20 17.44 -0.61
N THR A 10 -44.48 18.28 -1.60
CA THR A 10 -43.59 18.46 -2.76
C THR A 10 -42.28 19.15 -2.34
N VAL A 11 -42.35 20.15 -1.46
CA VAL A 11 -41.16 20.83 -0.92
C VAL A 11 -40.35 19.90 -0.03
N GLU A 12 -41.01 19.13 0.84
CA GLU A 12 -40.35 18.17 1.72
C GLU A 12 -39.64 17.06 0.93
N VAL A 13 -40.28 16.52 -0.11
CA VAL A 13 -39.66 15.51 -0.99
C VAL A 13 -38.50 16.11 -1.80
N ALA A 14 -38.65 17.34 -2.30
CA ALA A 14 -37.58 18.01 -3.07
C ALA A 14 -36.32 18.25 -2.23
N MET A 15 -36.46 18.46 -0.92
CA MET A 15 -35.32 18.64 0.00
C MET A 15 -34.82 17.31 0.59
N GLY A 16 -35.72 16.39 0.94
CA GLY A 16 -35.39 15.13 1.60
C GLY A 16 -34.79 14.09 0.68
N LEU A 17 -35.26 13.99 -0.57
CA LEU A 17 -34.79 12.97 -1.52
C LEU A 17 -33.29 13.15 -1.86
N PRO A 18 -32.77 14.36 -2.17
CA PRO A 18 -31.34 14.55 -2.42
C PRO A 18 -30.47 14.18 -1.21
N ILE A 19 -30.91 14.49 0.01
CA ILE A 19 -30.20 14.15 1.25
C ILE A 19 -30.11 12.63 1.41
N LEU A 20 -31.23 11.93 1.21
CA LEU A 20 -31.28 10.48 1.27
C LEU A 20 -30.37 9.84 0.20
N LEU A 21 -30.41 10.34 -1.03
CA LEU A 21 -29.53 9.87 -2.11
C LEU A 21 -28.06 10.09 -1.77
N MET A 22 -27.70 11.27 -1.25
CA MET A 22 -26.33 11.57 -0.82
C MET A 22 -25.88 10.58 0.26
N MET A 23 -26.72 10.29 1.26
CA MET A 23 -26.41 9.31 2.30
C MET A 23 -26.17 7.90 1.71
N CYS A 24 -27.02 7.46 0.78
CA CYS A 24 -26.85 6.17 0.10
C CYS A 24 -25.54 6.11 -0.69
N PHE A 25 -25.21 7.16 -1.44
CA PHE A 25 -23.97 7.17 -2.20
C PHE A 25 -22.72 7.27 -1.32
N SER A 26 -22.77 8.04 -0.22
CA SER A 26 -21.69 8.06 0.76
C SER A 26 -21.48 6.68 1.39
N TRP A 27 -22.55 5.92 1.63
CA TRP A 27 -22.43 4.54 2.11
C TRP A 27 -21.72 3.64 1.10
N VAL A 28 -22.13 3.71 -0.18
CA VAL A 28 -21.47 2.99 -1.27
C VAL A 28 -19.99 3.37 -1.38
N GLU A 29 -19.66 4.65 -1.23
CA GLU A 29 -18.29 5.16 -1.27
C GLU A 29 -17.42 4.54 -0.18
N ILE A 30 -17.93 4.45 1.05
CA ILE A 30 -17.23 3.81 2.18
C ILE A 30 -17.00 2.32 1.90
N CYS A 31 -17.97 1.63 1.28
CA CYS A 31 -17.80 0.23 0.87
C CYS A 31 -16.70 0.07 -0.18
N LEU A 32 -16.66 0.95 -1.19
CA LEU A 32 -15.64 0.91 -2.24
C LEU A 32 -14.24 1.23 -1.70
N LEU A 33 -14.13 2.20 -0.79
CA LEU A 33 -12.88 2.51 -0.10
C LEU A 33 -12.37 1.31 0.71
N SER A 34 -13.27 0.66 1.45
CA SER A 34 -12.94 -0.54 2.24
C SER A 34 -12.49 -1.70 1.36
N TYR A 35 -13.14 -1.89 0.22
CA TYR A 35 -12.74 -2.88 -0.78
C TYR A 35 -11.35 -2.57 -1.37
N SER A 36 -11.09 -1.31 -1.72
CA SER A 36 -9.78 -0.85 -2.21
C SER A 36 -8.67 -1.12 -1.20
N MET A 37 -8.92 -0.86 0.07
CA MET A 37 -7.97 -1.17 1.15
C MET A 37 -7.67 -2.67 1.24
N SER A 38 -8.72 -3.51 1.23
CA SER A 38 -8.55 -4.97 1.33
C SER A 38 -7.81 -5.57 0.14
N ILE A 39 -8.06 -5.10 -1.09
CA ILE A 39 -7.36 -5.62 -2.27
C ILE A 39 -5.90 -5.18 -2.28
N SER A 40 -5.60 -3.98 -1.77
CA SER A 40 -4.24 -3.46 -1.62
C SER A 40 -3.43 -4.31 -0.64
N ASP A 41 -4.02 -4.63 0.52
CA ASP A 41 -3.38 -5.45 1.55
C ASP A 41 -3.08 -6.86 1.05
N HIS A 42 -4.03 -7.44 0.30
CA HIS A 42 -3.85 -8.73 -0.35
C HIS A 42 -2.75 -8.69 -1.42
N ALA A 43 -2.81 -7.72 -2.33
CA ALA A 43 -1.84 -7.58 -3.42
C ALA A 43 -0.42 -7.36 -2.88
N LEU A 44 -0.25 -6.50 -1.86
CA LEU A 44 1.04 -6.27 -1.21
C LEU A 44 1.56 -7.56 -0.56
N THR A 45 0.73 -8.24 0.23
CA THR A 45 1.12 -9.47 0.94
C THR A 45 1.55 -10.57 -0.01
N VAL A 46 0.73 -10.87 -1.03
CA VAL A 46 1.05 -11.95 -1.98
C VAL A 46 2.29 -11.60 -2.80
N SER A 47 2.43 -10.33 -3.19
CA SER A 47 3.61 -9.89 -3.93
C SER A 47 4.88 -10.01 -3.10
N VAL A 48 4.86 -9.64 -1.81
CA VAL A 48 6.00 -9.83 -0.90
C VAL A 48 6.32 -11.31 -0.72
N ILE A 49 5.32 -12.17 -0.53
CA ILE A 49 5.54 -13.62 -0.43
C ILE A 49 6.18 -14.18 -1.70
N ARG A 50 5.74 -13.74 -2.88
CA ARG A 50 6.31 -14.18 -4.17
C ARG A 50 7.73 -13.68 -4.36
N THR A 51 7.99 -12.40 -4.08
CA THR A 51 9.33 -11.83 -4.27
C THR A 51 10.33 -12.42 -3.28
N LYS A 52 9.93 -12.72 -2.04
CA LYS A 52 10.78 -13.46 -1.09
C LYS A 52 11.22 -14.83 -1.59
N LYS A 53 10.34 -15.56 -2.29
CA LYS A 53 10.66 -16.88 -2.86
C LYS A 53 11.67 -16.83 -4.00
N LEU A 54 11.90 -15.65 -4.60
CA LEU A 54 12.93 -15.47 -5.62
C LEU A 54 14.34 -15.42 -5.02
N GLY A 55 14.45 -15.13 -3.72
CA GLY A 55 15.72 -15.25 -3.00
C GLY A 55 16.15 -16.72 -2.92
N SER A 56 17.41 -16.98 -3.27
CA SER A 56 18.02 -18.31 -3.14
C SER A 56 19.41 -18.17 -2.54
N ALA A 57 19.75 -19.07 -1.60
CA ALA A 57 21.07 -19.10 -0.95
C ALA A 57 22.24 -19.30 -1.93
N SER A 58 21.95 -19.79 -3.15
CA SER A 58 22.92 -20.07 -4.21
C SER A 58 22.97 -18.98 -5.31
N SER A 59 22.14 -17.94 -5.25
CA SER A 59 22.08 -16.92 -6.30
C SER A 59 23.05 -15.78 -6.02
N THR A 60 23.93 -15.49 -6.97
CA THR A 60 24.92 -14.40 -6.93
C THR A 60 24.36 -13.05 -7.41
N THR A 61 23.16 -13.05 -7.99
CA THR A 61 22.48 -11.87 -8.52
C THR A 61 21.51 -11.27 -7.51
N THR A 62 21.64 -9.97 -7.24
CA THR A 62 20.67 -9.21 -6.43
C THR A 62 19.32 -9.20 -7.14
N VAL A 63 18.32 -9.85 -6.55
CA VAL A 63 16.94 -9.84 -7.07
C VAL A 63 16.43 -8.40 -6.99
N ALA A 64 15.92 -7.87 -8.11
CA ALA A 64 15.29 -6.55 -8.16
C ALA A 64 13.88 -6.65 -7.54
N TYR A 65 13.80 -6.85 -6.22
CA TYR A 65 12.55 -7.08 -5.48
C TYR A 65 11.50 -6.00 -5.77
N GLN A 66 11.91 -4.74 -5.96
CA GLN A 66 11.02 -3.64 -6.31
C GLN A 66 10.33 -3.85 -7.67
N LYS A 67 11.07 -4.24 -8.73
CA LYS A 67 10.50 -4.43 -10.07
C LYS A 67 9.55 -5.63 -10.12
N GLU A 68 9.89 -6.72 -9.44
CA GLU A 68 9.00 -7.89 -9.36
C GLU A 68 7.75 -7.61 -8.51
N LEU A 69 7.89 -6.78 -7.47
CA LEU A 69 6.78 -6.30 -6.66
C LEU A 69 5.82 -5.41 -7.48
N GLU A 70 6.35 -4.44 -8.23
CA GLU A 70 5.57 -3.61 -9.16
C GLU A 70 4.83 -4.46 -10.19
N LYS A 71 5.52 -5.45 -10.78
CA LYS A 71 4.91 -6.39 -11.72
C LYS A 71 3.78 -7.19 -11.09
N HIS A 72 3.98 -7.76 -9.90
CA HIS A 72 2.95 -8.56 -9.24
C HIS A 72 1.76 -7.73 -8.76
N ILE A 73 1.99 -6.52 -8.25
CA ILE A 73 0.91 -5.60 -7.85
C ILE A 73 0.08 -5.19 -9.07
N ASN A 74 0.72 -4.87 -10.19
CA ASN A 74 0.04 -4.53 -11.43
C ASN A 74 -0.74 -5.73 -12.01
N GLN A 75 -0.19 -6.95 -11.91
CA GLN A 75 -0.88 -8.17 -12.33
C GLN A 75 -2.07 -8.52 -11.43
N GLN A 76 -1.96 -8.32 -10.12
CA GLN A 76 -2.98 -8.74 -9.16
C GLN A 76 -4.10 -7.73 -8.98
N GLY A 77 -3.79 -6.44 -8.92
CA GLY A 77 -4.86 -5.44 -8.84
C GLY A 77 -5.40 -5.02 -10.21
N GLY A 78 -4.73 -5.39 -11.31
CA GLY A 78 -5.28 -5.42 -12.67
C GLY A 78 -6.21 -4.24 -13.00
N VAL A 79 -7.45 -4.57 -13.40
CA VAL A 79 -8.49 -3.59 -13.76
C VAL A 79 -8.96 -2.76 -12.56
N ALA A 80 -8.89 -3.30 -11.34
CA ALA A 80 -9.36 -2.62 -10.14
C ALA A 80 -8.53 -1.36 -9.82
N TRP A 81 -7.21 -1.39 -10.03
CA TRP A 81 -6.35 -0.22 -9.82
C TRP A 81 -6.71 0.96 -10.72
N LYS A 82 -7.14 0.68 -11.96
CA LYS A 82 -7.57 1.73 -12.91
C LYS A 82 -8.80 2.50 -12.41
N TYR A 83 -9.67 1.85 -11.63
CA TYR A 83 -10.90 2.46 -11.13
C TYR A 83 -10.78 3.00 -9.70
N LEU A 84 -9.99 2.33 -8.85
CA LEU A 84 -9.90 2.62 -7.42
C LEU A 84 -8.75 3.55 -7.04
N ALA A 85 -7.73 3.70 -7.88
CA ALA A 85 -6.60 4.62 -7.65
C ALA A 85 -6.53 5.67 -8.76
N LYS A 86 -6.19 6.91 -8.38
CA LYS A 86 -5.94 7.97 -9.36
C LYS A 86 -4.77 7.57 -10.27
N GLU A 87 -4.87 7.88 -11.55
CA GLU A 87 -3.85 7.51 -12.54
C GLU A 87 -2.46 8.00 -12.12
N GLY A 88 -1.47 7.10 -12.14
CA GLY A 88 -0.09 7.40 -11.76
C GLY A 88 0.14 7.66 -10.27
N SER A 89 -0.87 7.52 -9.40
CA SER A 89 -0.71 7.77 -7.96
C SER A 89 -0.08 6.59 -7.20
N VAL A 90 -0.07 5.40 -7.78
CA VAL A 90 0.46 4.18 -7.14
C VAL A 90 1.99 4.24 -7.09
N LYS A 91 2.54 4.27 -5.89
CA LYS A 91 3.97 4.25 -5.60
C LYS A 91 4.30 3.08 -4.70
N ILE A 92 5.39 2.40 -5.00
CA ILE A 92 5.87 1.26 -4.24
C ILE A 92 7.33 1.52 -3.90
N HIS A 93 7.65 1.38 -2.62
CA HIS A 93 9.00 1.57 -2.08
C HIS A 93 9.39 0.35 -1.25
N VAL A 94 10.68 0.00 -1.30
CA VAL A 94 11.24 -1.04 -0.45
C VAL A 94 12.48 -0.48 0.22
N ASP A 95 12.44 -0.41 1.55
CA ASP A 95 13.56 0.03 2.37
C ASP A 95 14.13 -1.17 3.13
N TYR A 96 15.45 -1.28 3.15
CA TYR A 96 16.14 -2.39 3.79
C TYR A 96 16.95 -1.91 5.00
N PHE A 97 16.99 -2.75 6.02
CA PHE A 97 17.68 -2.49 7.28
C PHE A 97 18.57 -3.68 7.63
N LYS A 98 19.75 -3.37 8.16
CA LYS A 98 20.77 -4.37 8.49
C LYS A 98 20.34 -5.23 9.68
N ASP A 99 19.81 -4.59 10.70
CA ASP A 99 19.35 -5.23 11.93
C ASP A 99 18.13 -4.52 12.53
N TYR A 100 17.60 -5.07 13.61
CA TYR A 100 16.43 -4.53 14.29
C TYR A 100 16.68 -3.15 14.92
N GLN A 101 17.91 -2.86 15.37
CA GLN A 101 18.23 -1.58 15.99
C GLN A 101 18.23 -0.46 14.95
N ASP A 102 18.84 -0.72 13.79
CA ASP A 102 18.81 0.21 12.66
C ASP A 102 17.37 0.49 12.19
N PHE A 103 16.51 -0.54 12.20
CA PHE A 103 15.08 -0.38 11.92
C PHE A 103 14.36 0.49 12.96
N VAL A 104 14.57 0.22 14.26
CA VAL A 104 13.94 1.01 15.35
C VAL A 104 14.35 2.47 15.27
N ILE A 105 15.66 2.75 15.17
CA ILE A 105 16.20 4.11 15.06
C ILE A 105 15.55 4.86 13.90
N CYS A 106 15.46 4.23 12.73
CA CYS A 106 14.83 4.86 11.56
C CYS A 106 13.33 5.15 11.72
N ASN A 107 12.65 4.48 12.66
CA ASN A 107 11.21 4.62 12.87
C ASN A 107 10.85 5.42 14.13
N THR A 108 11.79 5.64 15.05
CA THR A 108 11.59 6.43 16.28
C THR A 108 12.24 7.80 16.22
N ASP A 109 13.43 7.90 15.60
CA ASP A 109 14.28 9.08 15.69
C ASP A 109 14.12 10.01 14.47
N TYR A 110 13.35 9.57 13.47
CA TYR A 110 13.10 10.29 12.23
C TYR A 110 11.59 10.42 11.97
N GLU A 111 11.13 11.60 11.54
CA GLU A 111 9.73 11.83 11.15
C GLU A 111 9.34 11.07 9.89
N ASP A 112 10.30 10.89 8.98
CA ASP A 112 10.16 10.06 7.79
C ASP A 112 11.35 9.12 7.68
N VAL A 113 11.04 7.83 7.53
CA VAL A 113 12.01 6.78 7.27
C VAL A 113 12.87 7.14 6.05
N GLU A 114 12.35 7.90 5.08
CA GLU A 114 13.11 8.34 3.92
C GLU A 114 14.35 9.19 4.24
N GLN A 115 14.39 9.84 5.40
CA GLN A 115 15.51 10.66 5.84
C GLN A 115 16.55 9.88 6.65
N CYS A 116 16.23 8.65 7.05
CA CYS A 116 17.13 7.84 7.86
C CYS A 116 18.38 7.44 7.05
N PRO A 117 19.60 7.72 7.53
CA PRO A 117 20.84 7.36 6.85
C PRO A 117 21.14 5.87 6.95
N LYS A 118 20.51 5.16 7.89
CA LYS A 118 20.75 3.73 8.14
C LYS A 118 19.91 2.79 7.27
N LYS A 119 18.99 3.34 6.46
CA LYS A 119 18.28 2.53 5.47
C LYS A 119 19.13 2.35 4.23
N SER A 120 18.90 1.24 3.54
CA SER A 120 19.47 0.97 2.23
C SER A 120 18.37 0.75 1.20
N ARG A 121 18.67 1.07 -0.06
CA ARG A 121 17.84 0.67 -1.22
C ARG A 121 18.29 -0.67 -1.83
N GLN A 122 19.37 -1.25 -1.30
CA GLN A 122 19.89 -2.54 -1.75
C GLN A 122 19.57 -3.63 -0.72
N PRO A 123 19.09 -4.80 -1.17
CA PRO A 123 18.74 -5.91 -0.29
C PRO A 123 19.95 -6.66 0.30
N LYS A 124 21.15 -6.48 -0.26
CA LYS A 124 22.34 -7.28 0.08
C LYS A 124 22.74 -7.09 1.55
N ASN A 125 22.87 -8.20 2.28
CA ASN A 125 23.27 -8.23 3.70
C ASN A 125 22.33 -7.42 4.62
N MET A 126 21.05 -7.37 4.26
CA MET A 126 20.01 -6.73 5.05
C MET A 126 19.09 -7.81 5.63
N ALA A 127 18.78 -7.72 6.92
CA ALA A 127 17.96 -8.73 7.58
C ALA A 127 16.46 -8.41 7.51
N ILE A 128 16.10 -7.13 7.35
CA ILE A 128 14.72 -6.66 7.39
C ILE A 128 14.44 -5.84 6.13
N ALA A 129 13.31 -6.12 5.48
CA ALA A 129 12.75 -5.30 4.42
C ALA A 129 11.40 -4.74 4.88
N MET A 130 11.19 -3.45 4.62
CA MET A 130 9.92 -2.77 4.78
C MET A 130 9.39 -2.42 3.39
N TYR A 131 8.28 -3.04 3.03
CA TYR A 131 7.57 -2.80 1.78
C TYR A 131 6.49 -1.76 2.03
N ARG A 132 6.55 -0.63 1.33
CA ARG A 132 5.57 0.45 1.43
C ARG A 132 4.84 0.61 0.10
N MET A 133 3.53 0.71 0.17
CA MET A 133 2.66 0.99 -0.96
C MET A 133 1.81 2.20 -0.64
N GLU A 134 1.83 3.18 -1.53
CA GLU A 134 1.08 4.42 -1.40
C GLU A 134 0.26 4.66 -2.67
N TYR A 135 -0.99 5.07 -2.52
CA TYR A 135 -1.80 5.50 -3.64
C TYR A 135 -2.87 6.50 -3.18
N THR A 136 -3.38 7.29 -4.11
CA THR A 136 -4.53 8.16 -3.85
C THR A 136 -5.78 7.45 -4.34
N TYR A 137 -6.72 7.19 -3.43
CA TYR A 137 -8.00 6.58 -3.76
C TYR A 137 -8.81 7.50 -4.68
N ASN A 138 -9.39 6.93 -5.72
CA ASN A 138 -10.23 7.65 -6.67
C ASN A 138 -11.67 7.62 -6.20
N THR A 139 -12.16 8.75 -5.68
CA THR A 139 -13.52 8.85 -5.14
C THR A 139 -14.56 9.03 -6.24
N LEU A 140 -15.79 8.53 -6.06
CA LEU A 140 -16.90 8.79 -7.01
C LEU A 140 -17.31 10.28 -7.04
N PHE A 141 -16.98 11.04 -5.99
CA PHE A 141 -17.29 12.46 -5.83
C PHE A 141 -16.03 13.33 -5.91
N ASP A 142 -15.19 13.10 -6.92
CA ASP A 142 -13.97 13.88 -7.14
C ASP A 142 -14.29 15.37 -7.29
N GLY A 143 -13.59 16.22 -6.54
CA GLY A 143 -13.83 17.67 -6.46
C GLY A 143 -14.84 18.12 -5.38
N LEU A 144 -15.65 17.21 -4.82
CA LEU A 144 -16.49 17.48 -3.64
C LEU A 144 -15.85 16.95 -2.36
N LEU A 145 -15.25 15.76 -2.42
CA LEU A 145 -14.52 15.15 -1.31
C LEU A 145 -13.00 15.38 -1.46
N PRO A 146 -12.26 15.49 -0.34
CA PRO A 146 -10.81 15.60 -0.39
C PRO A 146 -10.17 14.30 -0.88
N ASP A 147 -8.94 14.40 -1.39
CA ASP A 147 -8.15 13.25 -1.77
C ASP A 147 -7.84 12.36 -0.55
N PHE A 148 -8.21 11.08 -0.65
CA PHE A 148 -7.90 10.08 0.36
C PHE A 148 -6.62 9.34 -0.01
N LYS A 149 -5.51 9.66 0.67
CA LYS A 149 -4.25 8.95 0.52
C LYS A 149 -4.25 7.69 1.37
N VAL A 150 -4.03 6.54 0.74
CA VAL A 150 -3.89 5.25 1.41
C VAL A 150 -2.42 4.87 1.41
N ARG A 151 -1.90 4.57 2.61
CA ARG A 151 -0.54 4.08 2.83
C ARG A 151 -0.62 2.72 3.51
N ARG A 152 0.07 1.73 2.93
CA ARG A 152 0.19 0.36 3.45
C ARG A 152 1.65 0.00 3.61
N GLU A 153 1.95 -0.65 4.72
CA GLU A 153 3.31 -1.04 5.07
C GLU A 153 3.31 -2.50 5.50
N LEU A 154 4.28 -3.25 5.02
CA LEU A 154 4.47 -4.65 5.38
C LEU A 154 5.95 -4.89 5.66
N MET A 155 6.22 -5.43 6.86
CA MET A 155 7.58 -5.76 7.28
C MET A 155 7.85 -7.24 7.09
N ALA A 156 9.08 -7.55 6.69
CA ALA A 156 9.42 -8.88 6.28
C ALA A 156 10.90 -9.18 6.55
N ILE A 157 11.16 -10.30 7.22
CA ILE A 157 12.53 -10.80 7.43
C ILE A 157 13.07 -11.40 6.12
N GLN A 158 14.31 -11.06 5.77
CA GLN A 158 15.01 -11.52 4.56
C GLN A 158 16.07 -12.56 4.91
N GLU A 159 15.64 -13.81 5.12
CA GLU A 159 16.55 -14.88 5.55
C GLU A 159 17.66 -15.19 4.53
N TYR A 160 17.34 -15.20 3.23
CA TYR A 160 18.29 -15.52 2.15
C TYR A 160 19.32 -14.41 1.86
N GLU A 161 19.05 -13.18 2.28
CA GLU A 161 19.97 -12.05 2.07
C GLU A 161 20.98 -11.89 3.21
N ARG A 162 20.73 -12.54 4.36
CA ARG A 162 21.66 -12.59 5.49
C ARG A 162 22.89 -13.41 5.10
N CYS A 163 24.07 -12.85 5.33
CA CYS A 163 25.31 -13.56 5.04
C CYS A 163 25.50 -14.86 5.85
N ALA A 164 24.87 -14.98 7.03
CA ALA A 164 24.94 -16.17 7.87
C ALA A 164 24.37 -17.45 7.22
N PHE A 165 23.54 -17.34 6.18
CA PHE A 165 22.85 -18.47 5.54
C PHE A 165 23.34 -18.76 4.11
N LYS A 166 24.39 -18.08 3.63
CA LYS A 166 24.98 -18.36 2.31
C LYS A 166 25.92 -19.57 2.41
N ILE A 167 25.59 -20.65 1.69
CA ILE A 167 26.38 -21.89 1.66
C ILE A 167 27.12 -21.97 0.32
N GLY A 168 28.46 -21.86 0.32
CA GLY A 168 29.32 -21.97 -0.88
C GLY A 168 30.65 -21.21 -0.80
N GLN A 169 31.62 -21.53 -1.68
CA GLN A 169 32.92 -20.81 -1.77
C GLN A 169 32.67 -19.35 -2.15
N GLY A 170 32.95 -18.44 -1.23
CA GLY A 170 32.51 -17.03 -1.26
C GLY A 170 31.71 -16.60 -0.02
N ALA A 171 31.51 -17.50 0.95
CA ALA A 171 30.94 -17.23 2.28
C ALA A 171 31.83 -16.36 3.19
N GLY A 172 32.55 -15.39 2.62
CA GLY A 172 33.20 -14.31 3.35
C GLY A 172 32.26 -13.11 3.37
N CYS A 173 31.78 -12.74 4.55
CA CYS A 173 31.36 -11.36 4.77
C CYS A 173 32.63 -10.52 4.59
N GLU A 174 32.82 -9.87 3.44
CA GLU A 174 33.82 -8.82 3.36
C GLU A 174 33.45 -7.77 4.41
N SER A 175 34.41 -7.53 5.30
CA SER A 175 34.31 -6.69 6.50
C SER A 175 34.22 -5.22 6.14
#